data_AF-A0A625JSH7-F1
#
_entry.id   AF-A0A625JSH7-F1
#
_cell.length_a   1.000
_cell.length_b   1.000
_cell.length_c   1.000
_cell.angle_alpha   90.00
_cell.angle_beta   90.00
_cell.angle_gamma   90.00
#
_symmetry.space_group_name_H-M   'P 1'
#
loop_
_entity.id
_entity.type
_entity.pdbx_description
1 polymer ?
#
loop_
_entity_poly.entity_id
_entity_poly.type
_entity_poly.pdbx_seq_one_letter_code
_entity_poly.pdbx_strand_id
1 'polypeptide(L)'
;PAIDHINALKDITKNFPQFKSLPKIYGGGSYGGLIALMCAKIAPWYVDGVIDNSGAALPPLHYIVGRDINGYDCKVSGANAVIYGIIKTYWTRKDPNSPYYFADENYLIRALLNKDHLILQAQKNKDIIYVSYHSAKDDLTPVEYKISMIEILKALNYEVDFHLIDEKDIDGKYIKDLTHGCGIPDKALFNKELPIMLEKLKDKTFDMKEDSISYPCKNKVFTFKDENDKFVLEIV
;
A
#
# COMPACT_ATOMS: atom_id res chain seq x y z
N PRO A 1 -1.65 -2.77 10.36
CA PRO A 1 -1.41 -1.40 9.86
C PRO A 1 -2.58 -0.84 9.04
N ALA A 2 -2.92 -1.39 7.86
CA ALA A 2 -3.96 -0.79 7.01
C ALA A 2 -5.34 -0.67 7.70
N ILE A 3 -5.78 -1.72 8.41
CA ILE A 3 -6.99 -1.68 9.26
C ILE A 3 -6.90 -0.54 10.28
N ASP A 4 -5.74 -0.37 10.93
CA ASP A 4 -5.53 0.67 11.95
C ASP A 4 -5.62 2.08 11.34
N HIS A 5 -5.09 2.28 10.12
CA HIS A 5 -5.22 3.56 9.41
C HIS A 5 -6.67 3.88 9.04
N ILE A 6 -7.46 2.88 8.63
CA ILE A 6 -8.88 3.07 8.37
C ILE A 6 -9.65 3.36 9.66
N ASN A 7 -9.35 2.63 10.76
CA ASN A 7 -9.95 2.89 12.06
C ASN A 7 -9.60 4.29 12.60
N ALA A 8 -8.37 4.77 12.38
CA ALA A 8 -7.99 6.13 12.74
C ALA A 8 -8.81 7.18 11.96
N LEU A 9 -9.02 6.98 10.65
CA LEU A 9 -9.91 7.83 9.85
C LEU A 9 -11.35 7.79 10.40
N LYS A 10 -11.87 6.61 10.73
CA LYS A 10 -13.20 6.45 11.32
C LYS A 10 -13.34 7.20 12.64
N ASP A 11 -12.34 7.10 13.51
CA ASP A 11 -12.34 7.81 14.79
C ASP A 11 -12.29 9.34 14.58
N ILE A 12 -11.45 9.83 13.66
CA ILE A 12 -11.39 11.25 13.28
C ILE A 12 -12.76 11.72 12.78
N THR A 13 -13.40 10.99 11.88
CA THR A 13 -14.68 11.40 11.28
C THR A 13 -15.86 11.25 12.24
N LYS A 14 -15.77 10.38 13.25
CA LYS A 14 -16.71 10.28 14.36
C LYS A 14 -16.61 11.49 15.30
N ASN A 15 -15.39 11.85 15.68
CA ASN A 15 -15.14 12.97 16.61
C ASN A 15 -15.21 14.35 15.92
N PHE A 16 -15.00 14.40 14.61
CA PHE A 16 -15.02 15.60 13.78
C PHE A 16 -15.86 15.37 12.51
N PRO A 17 -17.20 15.36 12.62
CA PRO A 17 -18.10 15.04 11.50
C PRO A 17 -17.95 15.91 10.26
N GLN A 18 -17.44 17.14 10.41
CA GLN A 18 -17.14 18.04 9.29
C GLN A 18 -16.10 17.50 8.32
N PHE A 19 -15.28 16.53 8.74
CA PHE A 19 -14.29 15.89 7.86
C PHE A 19 -14.86 14.73 7.03
N LYS A 20 -16.09 14.28 7.29
CA LYS A 20 -16.73 13.19 6.53
C LYS A 20 -16.88 13.51 5.04
N SER A 21 -17.12 14.79 4.73
CA SER A 21 -17.30 15.29 3.37
C SER A 21 -16.00 15.70 2.68
N LEU A 22 -14.84 15.40 3.27
CA LEU A 22 -13.54 15.62 2.64
C LEU A 22 -13.07 14.37 1.88
N PRO A 23 -12.23 14.52 0.84
CA PRO A 23 -11.62 13.39 0.16
C PRO A 23 -10.68 12.62 1.10
N LYS A 24 -10.71 11.29 1.01
CA LYS A 24 -9.90 10.36 1.80
C LYS A 24 -8.70 9.93 0.97
N ILE A 25 -7.58 10.59 1.20
CA ILE A 25 -6.33 10.37 0.46
C ILE A 25 -5.32 9.70 1.38
N TYR A 26 -4.77 8.56 0.94
CA TYR A 26 -3.72 7.82 1.65
C TYR A 26 -2.41 7.91 0.87
N GLY A 27 -1.29 7.97 1.56
CA GLY A 27 -0.01 7.97 0.86
C GLY A 27 1.22 7.82 1.75
N GLY A 28 2.36 7.66 1.10
CA GLY A 28 3.67 7.58 1.73
C GLY A 28 4.72 6.87 0.88
N GLY A 29 5.97 6.95 1.30
CA GLY A 29 7.09 6.25 0.71
C GLY A 29 7.27 4.83 1.27
N SER A 30 7.86 3.94 0.47
CA SER A 30 8.29 2.60 0.87
C SER A 30 7.14 1.79 1.52
N TYR A 31 7.32 1.34 2.76
CA TYR A 31 6.30 0.63 3.53
C TYR A 31 5.03 1.46 3.75
N GLY A 32 5.14 2.80 3.86
CA GLY A 32 3.98 3.70 3.91
C GLY A 32 3.16 3.67 2.63
N GLY A 33 3.82 3.61 1.47
CA GLY A 33 3.17 3.46 0.16
C GLY A 33 2.47 2.11 0.02
N LEU A 34 3.10 1.02 0.49
CA LEU A 34 2.47 -0.30 0.58
C LEU A 34 1.20 -0.26 1.43
N ILE A 35 1.25 0.40 2.60
CA ILE A 35 0.08 0.53 3.48
C ILE A 35 -1.02 1.35 2.81
N ALA A 36 -0.70 2.46 2.14
CA ALA A 36 -1.68 3.29 1.44
C ALA A 36 -2.43 2.50 0.35
N LEU A 37 -1.71 1.72 -0.46
CA LEU A 37 -2.30 0.82 -1.44
C LEU A 37 -3.14 -0.29 -0.77
N MET A 38 -2.69 -0.80 0.39
CA MET A 38 -3.43 -1.80 1.15
C MET A 38 -4.75 -1.24 1.70
N CYS A 39 -4.79 0.04 2.12
CA CYS A 39 -6.05 0.71 2.49
C CYS A 39 -7.03 0.70 1.31
N ALA A 40 -6.56 1.02 0.10
CA ALA A 40 -7.38 0.98 -1.10
C ALA A 40 -7.89 -0.43 -1.41
N LYS A 41 -7.08 -1.47 -1.16
CA LYS A 41 -7.49 -2.86 -1.31
C LYS A 41 -8.59 -3.23 -0.31
N ILE A 42 -8.37 -3.03 0.98
CA ILE A 42 -9.26 -3.60 2.01
C ILE A 42 -10.52 -2.76 2.29
N ALA A 43 -10.50 -1.47 1.93
CA ALA A 43 -11.63 -0.56 2.09
C ALA A 43 -11.76 0.41 0.90
N PRO A 44 -11.94 -0.08 -0.34
CA PRO A 44 -11.96 0.77 -1.54
C PRO A 44 -13.01 1.89 -1.49
N TRP A 45 -14.12 1.70 -0.79
CA TRP A 45 -15.17 2.72 -0.60
C TRP A 45 -14.77 3.86 0.37
N TYR A 46 -13.65 3.72 1.08
CA TYR A 46 -13.06 4.76 1.95
C TYR A 46 -11.82 5.41 1.37
N VAL A 47 -11.51 5.16 0.10
CA VAL A 47 -10.33 5.75 -0.55
C VAL A 47 -10.78 6.49 -1.80
N ASP A 48 -10.43 7.77 -1.85
CA ASP A 48 -10.69 8.65 -3.01
C ASP A 48 -9.41 8.87 -3.83
N GLY A 49 -8.24 8.75 -3.20
CA GLY A 49 -6.95 8.78 -3.89
C GLY A 49 -5.81 8.13 -3.11
N VAL A 50 -4.79 7.71 -3.85
CA VAL A 50 -3.54 7.14 -3.31
C VAL A 50 -2.34 7.87 -3.90
N ILE A 51 -1.43 8.35 -3.05
CA ILE A 51 -0.14 8.93 -3.44
C ILE A 51 0.97 8.07 -2.86
N ASP A 52 1.57 7.20 -3.68
CA ASP A 52 2.64 6.33 -3.24
C ASP A 52 3.99 6.65 -3.89
N ASN A 53 5.07 6.30 -3.19
CA ASN A 53 6.40 6.24 -3.76
C ASN A 53 7.06 4.93 -3.31
N SER A 54 7.53 4.12 -4.26
CA SER A 54 8.25 2.88 -4.02
C SER A 54 7.47 1.89 -3.13
N GLY A 55 6.13 1.95 -3.21
CA GLY A 55 5.26 1.00 -2.52
C GLY A 55 5.31 -0.36 -3.20
N ALA A 56 5.74 -1.39 -2.48
CA ALA A 56 5.91 -2.75 -3.00
C ALA A 56 4.60 -3.34 -3.52
N ALA A 57 4.58 -3.88 -4.74
CA ALA A 57 3.38 -4.53 -5.30
C ALA A 57 3.18 -5.96 -4.76
N LEU A 58 4.25 -6.61 -4.28
CA LEU A 58 4.21 -7.91 -3.62
C LEU A 58 4.66 -7.77 -2.16
N PRO A 59 4.24 -8.68 -1.26
CA PRO A 59 4.58 -8.60 0.15
C PRO A 59 6.11 -8.68 0.35
N PRO A 60 6.75 -7.67 0.95
CA PRO A 60 8.16 -7.73 1.32
C PRO A 60 8.36 -8.76 2.45
N LEU A 61 8.78 -9.97 2.08
CA LEU A 61 8.83 -11.12 3.00
C LEU A 61 9.80 -10.91 4.17
N HIS A 62 10.83 -10.08 4.02
CA HIS A 62 11.80 -9.80 5.09
C HIS A 62 11.16 -9.06 6.27
N TYR A 63 10.09 -8.29 6.09
CA TYR A 63 9.33 -7.71 7.21
C TYR A 63 8.34 -8.68 7.85
N ILE A 64 8.07 -9.82 7.20
CA ILE A 64 7.04 -10.77 7.63
C ILE A 64 7.68 -11.98 8.29
N VAL A 65 8.45 -12.75 7.53
CA VAL A 65 9.10 -13.99 8.01
C VAL A 65 10.55 -13.75 8.44
N GLY A 66 11.07 -12.54 8.21
CA GLY A 66 12.31 -12.02 8.81
C GLY A 66 13.47 -13.00 8.76
N ARG A 67 13.89 -13.44 9.95
CA ARG A 67 15.07 -14.29 10.10
C ARG A 67 14.93 -15.66 9.45
N ASP A 68 13.73 -16.14 9.15
CA ASP A 68 13.55 -17.44 8.47
C ASP A 68 14.16 -17.48 7.08
N ILE A 69 14.28 -16.32 6.42
CA ILE A 69 14.91 -16.17 5.11
C ILE A 69 16.28 -15.49 5.19
N ASN A 70 16.89 -15.46 6.39
CA ASN A 70 18.10 -14.66 6.67
C ASN A 70 17.97 -13.17 6.36
N GLY A 71 16.74 -12.63 6.38
CA GLY A 71 16.45 -11.22 6.14
C GLY A 71 16.81 -10.32 7.32
N TYR A 72 16.78 -9.01 7.06
CA TYR A 72 16.94 -7.94 8.03
C TYR A 72 15.86 -6.86 7.79
N ASP A 73 15.45 -6.17 8.85
CA ASP A 73 14.44 -5.11 8.79
C ASP A 73 15.07 -3.76 8.44
N CYS A 74 16.28 -3.52 8.93
CA CYS A 74 17.04 -2.32 8.59
C CYS A 74 18.53 -2.63 8.42
N LYS A 75 19.18 -1.86 7.55
CA LYS A 75 20.61 -1.90 7.31
C LYS A 75 21.16 -0.50 7.49
N VAL A 76 22.12 -0.36 8.39
CA VAL A 76 22.86 0.89 8.60
C VAL A 76 24.31 0.66 8.18
N SER A 77 24.71 1.33 7.09
CA SER A 77 26.09 1.27 6.59
C SER A 77 26.86 2.47 7.11
N GLY A 78 27.98 2.22 7.78
CA GLY A 78 28.99 3.23 8.13
C GLY A 78 30.28 3.00 7.33
N ALA A 79 31.27 3.88 7.51
CA ALA A 79 32.54 3.80 6.77
C ALA A 79 33.30 2.48 6.97
N ASN A 80 33.23 1.90 8.19
CA ASN A 80 33.99 0.70 8.57
C ASN A 80 33.12 -0.46 9.10
N ALA A 81 31.80 -0.30 9.14
CA ALA A 81 30.89 -1.29 9.70
C ALA A 81 29.53 -1.27 9.01
N VAL A 82 28.89 -2.43 8.95
CA VAL A 82 27.50 -2.57 8.52
C VAL A 82 26.73 -3.24 9.65
N ILE A 83 25.67 -2.57 10.12
CA ILE A 83 24.79 -3.07 11.18
C ILE A 83 23.48 -3.50 10.53
N TYR A 84 23.06 -4.72 10.82
CA TYR A 84 21.76 -5.26 10.42
C TYR A 84 20.84 -5.34 11.63
N GLY A 85 19.74 -4.60 11.61
CA GLY A 85 18.68 -4.71 12.60
C GLY A 85 17.69 -5.79 12.18
N ILE A 86 17.36 -6.69 13.12
CA ILE A 86 16.49 -7.84 12.87
C ILE A 86 15.43 -7.89 13.98
N ILE A 87 14.17 -7.94 13.58
CA ILE A 87 13.04 -8.23 14.45
C ILE A 87 12.70 -9.71 14.27
N LYS A 88 12.69 -10.46 15.38
CA LYS A 88 12.17 -11.82 15.37
C LYS A 88 10.64 -11.74 15.37
N THR A 89 10.04 -12.01 14.21
CA THR A 89 8.58 -12.05 14.07
C THR A 89 8.03 -13.39 14.56
N TYR A 90 6.72 -13.43 14.82
CA TYR A 90 6.03 -14.69 15.13
C TYR A 90 5.84 -15.56 13.87
N TRP A 91 5.72 -14.94 12.69
CA TRP A 91 5.48 -15.62 11.43
C TRP A 91 6.64 -16.52 11.01
N THR A 92 6.34 -17.73 10.55
CA THR A 92 7.35 -18.69 10.08
C THR A 92 6.91 -19.44 8.82
N ARG A 93 7.86 -19.81 7.96
CA ARG A 93 7.64 -20.79 6.86
C ARG A 93 8.29 -22.15 7.14
N LYS A 94 8.91 -22.33 8.31
CA LYS A 94 9.69 -23.54 8.64
C LYS A 94 8.85 -24.69 9.16
N ASP A 95 7.78 -24.39 9.90
CA ASP A 95 6.91 -25.40 10.51
C ASP A 95 5.44 -25.18 10.09
N PRO A 96 4.90 -26.00 9.18
CA PRO A 96 3.49 -25.96 8.78
C PRO A 96 2.49 -26.18 9.92
N ASN A 97 2.89 -26.79 11.04
CA ASN A 97 2.00 -27.02 12.18
C ASN A 97 1.97 -25.84 13.16
N SER A 98 2.82 -24.82 12.96
CA SER A 98 2.84 -23.63 13.81
C SER A 98 1.53 -22.83 13.67
N PRO A 99 0.96 -22.32 14.76
CA PRO A 99 -0.17 -21.39 14.69
C PRO A 99 0.19 -20.07 13.97
N TYR A 100 1.48 -19.81 13.77
CA TYR A 100 2.02 -18.65 13.04
C TYR A 100 2.64 -19.04 11.70
N TYR A 101 2.27 -20.19 11.14
CA TYR A 101 2.72 -20.55 9.80
C TYR A 101 2.20 -19.53 8.77
N PHE A 102 3.11 -18.88 8.06
CA PHE A 102 2.79 -17.91 7.02
C PHE A 102 2.41 -18.65 5.73
N ALA A 103 1.22 -19.21 5.68
CA ALA A 103 0.76 -20.00 4.55
C ALA A 103 0.58 -19.14 3.27
N ASP A 104 0.32 -19.80 2.15
CA ASP A 104 0.18 -19.11 0.86
C ASP A 104 -1.05 -18.18 0.86
N GLU A 105 -2.07 -18.51 1.63
CA GLU A 105 -3.25 -17.65 1.83
C GLU A 105 -2.86 -16.32 2.51
N ASN A 106 -1.92 -16.37 3.46
CA ASN A 106 -1.40 -15.17 4.13
C ASN A 106 -0.56 -14.29 3.20
N TYR A 107 0.13 -14.90 2.23
CA TYR A 107 0.84 -14.20 1.17
C TYR A 107 -0.14 -13.54 0.19
N LEU A 108 -1.10 -14.31 -0.32
CA LEU A 108 -2.05 -13.87 -1.35
C LEU A 108 -2.88 -12.66 -0.90
N ILE A 109 -3.35 -12.65 0.35
CA ILE A 109 -4.12 -11.51 0.86
C ILE A 109 -3.30 -10.23 0.98
N ARG A 110 -1.97 -10.35 1.11
CA ARG A 110 -1.04 -9.21 1.20
C ARG A 110 -0.52 -8.77 -0.17
N ALA A 111 -0.71 -9.57 -1.22
CA ALA A 111 -0.27 -9.23 -2.57
C ALA A 111 -1.20 -8.16 -3.18
N LEU A 112 -0.63 -7.02 -3.55
CA LEU A 112 -1.34 -5.97 -4.28
C LEU A 112 -1.39 -6.30 -5.77
N LEU A 113 -0.31 -6.86 -6.31
CA LEU A 113 -0.28 -7.51 -7.62
C LEU A 113 -1.01 -8.86 -7.54
N ASN A 114 -2.34 -8.79 -7.51
CA ASN A 114 -3.22 -9.94 -7.64
C ASN A 114 -4.42 -9.52 -8.50
N LYS A 115 -4.48 -10.04 -9.73
CA LYS A 115 -5.48 -9.65 -10.73
C LYS A 115 -6.91 -9.83 -10.23
N ASP A 116 -7.22 -10.97 -9.63
CA ASP A 116 -8.59 -11.26 -9.17
C ASP A 116 -8.99 -10.32 -8.04
N HIS A 117 -8.04 -10.00 -7.15
CA HIS A 117 -8.29 -9.05 -6.07
C HIS A 117 -8.48 -7.61 -6.57
N LEU A 118 -7.72 -7.20 -7.59
CA LEU A 118 -7.88 -5.88 -8.24
C LEU A 118 -9.23 -5.77 -8.96
N ILE A 119 -9.72 -6.85 -9.59
CA ILE A 119 -11.06 -6.90 -10.18
C ILE A 119 -12.14 -6.71 -9.09
N LEU A 120 -12.03 -7.42 -7.97
CA LEU A 120 -12.96 -7.28 -6.85
C LEU A 120 -12.96 -5.87 -6.25
N GLN A 121 -11.78 -5.24 -6.17
CA GLN A 121 -11.63 -3.87 -5.74
C GLN A 121 -12.33 -2.89 -6.68
N ALA A 122 -12.13 -3.04 -8.00
CA ALA A 122 -12.76 -2.19 -9.03
C ALA A 122 -14.29 -2.30 -9.03
N GLN A 123 -14.84 -3.49 -8.73
CA GLN A 123 -16.27 -3.68 -8.57
C GLN A 123 -16.85 -2.91 -7.37
N LYS A 124 -16.03 -2.59 -6.35
CA LYS A 124 -16.45 -1.82 -5.17
C LYS A 124 -16.30 -0.31 -5.36
N ASN A 125 -15.15 0.12 -5.87
CA ASN A 125 -14.89 1.53 -6.18
C ASN A 125 -13.87 1.63 -7.32
N LYS A 126 -14.29 2.21 -8.45
CA LYS A 126 -13.44 2.46 -9.62
C LYS A 126 -12.95 3.91 -9.72
N ASP A 127 -13.41 4.79 -8.83
CA ASP A 127 -13.18 6.23 -8.92
C ASP A 127 -11.94 6.71 -8.14
N ILE A 128 -11.15 5.76 -7.62
CA ILE A 128 -9.89 5.99 -6.92
C ILE A 128 -8.84 6.51 -7.90
N ILE A 129 -8.21 7.63 -7.56
CA ILE A 129 -7.10 8.21 -8.35
C ILE A 129 -5.77 7.74 -7.77
N TYR A 130 -4.92 7.12 -8.57
CA TYR A 130 -3.59 6.68 -8.17
C TYR A 130 -2.52 7.61 -8.73
N VAL A 131 -1.63 8.07 -7.86
CA VAL A 131 -0.35 8.69 -8.23
C VAL A 131 0.75 7.83 -7.63
N SER A 132 1.67 7.35 -8.46
CA SER A 132 2.71 6.42 -8.02
C SER A 132 4.06 6.74 -8.64
N TYR A 133 5.08 6.79 -7.80
CA TYR A 133 6.48 6.94 -8.18
C TYR A 133 7.25 5.65 -7.92
N HIS A 134 8.09 5.22 -8.84
CA HIS A 134 8.93 4.03 -8.61
C HIS A 134 10.22 4.12 -9.43
N SER A 135 11.36 3.77 -8.81
CA SER A 135 12.63 3.73 -9.51
C SER A 135 12.69 2.54 -10.47
N ALA A 136 13.19 2.75 -11.69
CA ALA A 136 13.52 1.68 -12.62
C ALA A 136 14.66 0.76 -12.12
N LYS A 137 15.40 1.18 -11.08
CA LYS A 137 16.51 0.45 -10.46
C LYS A 137 16.31 0.19 -8.97
N ASP A 138 15.05 0.17 -8.52
CA ASP A 138 14.71 -0.07 -7.11
C ASP A 138 15.27 -1.43 -6.64
N ASP A 139 16.14 -1.39 -5.63
CA ASP A 139 16.87 -2.54 -5.13
C ASP A 139 16.14 -3.31 -4.02
N LEU A 140 15.04 -2.75 -3.49
CA LEU A 140 14.24 -3.36 -2.41
C LEU A 140 12.91 -3.90 -2.91
N THR A 141 12.31 -3.26 -3.91
CA THR A 141 10.99 -3.57 -4.44
C THR A 141 11.04 -3.62 -5.96
N PRO A 142 11.18 -4.81 -6.56
CA PRO A 142 11.41 -4.93 -8.00
C PRO A 142 10.30 -4.26 -8.83
N VAL A 143 10.73 -3.43 -9.77
CA VAL A 143 9.87 -2.52 -10.52
C VAL A 143 8.91 -3.25 -11.47
N GLU A 144 9.30 -4.43 -11.95
CA GLU A 144 8.48 -5.26 -12.85
C GLU A 144 7.12 -5.62 -12.24
N TYR A 145 7.07 -5.85 -10.93
CA TYR A 145 5.82 -6.13 -10.22
C TYR A 145 4.95 -4.88 -10.10
N LYS A 146 5.58 -3.72 -9.89
CA LYS A 146 4.87 -2.44 -9.86
C LYS A 146 4.27 -2.11 -11.22
N ILE A 147 5.05 -2.24 -12.30
CA ILE A 147 4.60 -2.03 -13.68
C ILE A 147 3.40 -2.94 -13.97
N SER A 148 3.51 -4.24 -13.67
CA SER A 148 2.41 -5.20 -13.88
C SER A 148 1.14 -4.80 -13.13
N MET A 149 1.27 -4.31 -11.89
CA MET A 149 0.12 -3.87 -11.08
C MET A 149 -0.54 -2.63 -11.68
N ILE A 150 0.27 -1.66 -12.12
CA ILE A 150 -0.18 -0.41 -12.75
C ILE A 150 -0.89 -0.71 -14.09
N GLU A 151 -0.38 -1.64 -14.88
CA GLU A 151 -1.02 -2.08 -16.13
C GLU A 151 -2.41 -2.67 -15.88
N ILE A 152 -2.57 -3.49 -14.83
CA ILE A 152 -3.88 -4.04 -14.44
C ILE A 152 -4.82 -2.91 -13.98
N LEU A 153 -4.34 -1.98 -13.14
CA LEU A 153 -5.16 -0.84 -12.69
C LEU A 153 -5.65 -0.01 -13.89
N LYS A 154 -4.76 0.32 -14.84
CA LYS A 154 -5.12 1.03 -16.07
C LYS A 154 -6.12 0.23 -16.92
N ALA A 155 -5.94 -1.08 -17.05
CA ALA A 155 -6.86 -1.95 -17.79
C ALA A 155 -8.25 -2.07 -17.11
N LEU A 156 -8.33 -1.83 -15.80
CA LEU A 156 -9.58 -1.74 -15.04
C LEU A 156 -10.20 -0.33 -15.08
N ASN A 157 -9.66 0.59 -15.91
CA ASN A 157 -10.10 1.97 -16.08
C ASN A 157 -9.95 2.86 -14.82
N TYR A 158 -9.03 2.53 -13.93
CA TYR A 158 -8.62 3.50 -12.90
C TYR A 158 -7.85 4.66 -13.53
N GLU A 159 -8.01 5.85 -12.95
CA GLU A 159 -7.13 6.96 -13.25
C GLU A 159 -5.79 6.74 -12.54
N VAL A 160 -4.72 6.52 -13.31
CA VAL A 160 -3.38 6.22 -12.79
C VAL A 160 -2.34 7.10 -13.45
N ASP A 161 -1.71 7.95 -12.64
CA ASP A 161 -0.50 8.69 -12.98
C ASP A 161 0.72 7.96 -12.42
N PHE A 162 1.51 7.33 -13.30
CA PHE A 162 2.64 6.50 -12.91
C PHE A 162 3.94 7.09 -13.45
N HIS A 163 4.85 7.41 -12.52
CA HIS A 163 6.15 7.99 -12.75
C HIS A 163 7.22 6.90 -12.57
N LEU A 164 7.62 6.28 -13.69
CA LEU A 164 8.78 5.39 -13.73
C LEU A 164 10.05 6.24 -13.84
N ILE A 165 10.84 6.28 -12.77
CA ILE A 165 12.00 7.17 -12.64
C ILE A 165 13.24 6.47 -13.17
N ASP A 166 13.94 7.13 -14.10
CA ASP A 166 15.24 6.70 -14.62
C ASP A 166 16.30 7.82 -14.52
N GLU A 167 17.49 7.60 -15.11
CA GLU A 167 18.63 8.51 -14.98
C GLU A 167 18.37 9.95 -15.46
N LYS A 168 17.52 10.17 -16.48
CA LYS A 168 17.22 11.54 -16.98
C LYS A 168 16.32 12.33 -16.03
N ASP A 169 15.63 11.65 -15.11
CA ASP A 169 14.68 12.29 -14.19
C ASP A 169 15.36 12.80 -12.91
N ILE A 170 16.65 12.48 -12.71
CA ILE A 170 17.44 12.93 -11.57
C ILE A 170 17.75 14.43 -11.69
N ASP A 171 17.20 15.23 -10.78
CA ASP A 171 17.39 16.68 -10.72
C ASP A 171 18.23 17.14 -9.51
N GLY A 172 18.60 16.22 -8.62
CA GLY A 172 19.37 16.49 -7.41
C GLY A 172 18.61 17.27 -6.32
N LYS A 173 17.31 17.53 -6.52
CA LYS A 173 16.45 18.30 -5.61
C LYS A 173 15.23 17.50 -5.19
N TYR A 174 14.34 17.22 -6.15
CA TYR A 174 13.14 16.42 -5.95
C TYR A 174 13.48 14.94 -6.06
N ILE A 175 14.07 14.53 -7.18
CA ILE A 175 14.59 13.18 -7.43
C ILE A 175 16.12 13.24 -7.33
N LYS A 176 16.67 12.55 -6.33
CA LYS A 176 18.10 12.68 -5.99
C LYS A 176 18.95 11.52 -6.49
N ASP A 177 18.34 10.35 -6.61
CA ASP A 177 18.99 9.12 -7.01
C ASP A 177 17.94 8.11 -7.50
N LEU A 178 18.40 6.91 -7.87
CA LEU A 178 17.56 5.78 -8.30
C LEU A 178 17.48 4.67 -7.26
N THR A 179 17.94 4.92 -6.02
CA THR A 179 17.76 3.96 -4.94
C THR A 179 16.29 3.91 -4.52
N HIS A 180 15.93 2.96 -3.67
CA HIS A 180 14.57 2.88 -3.14
C HIS A 180 14.07 4.23 -2.58
N GLY A 181 12.93 4.71 -3.08
CA GLY A 181 12.35 6.02 -2.72
C GLY A 181 12.87 7.21 -3.54
N CYS A 182 13.87 7.03 -4.40
CA CYS A 182 14.47 8.04 -5.28
C CYS A 182 15.00 9.30 -4.57
N GLY A 183 15.24 9.21 -3.26
CA GLY A 183 15.55 10.34 -2.40
C GLY A 183 14.45 11.40 -2.26
N ILE A 184 13.21 11.11 -2.69
CA ILE A 184 12.04 11.99 -2.58
C ILE A 184 11.49 11.94 -1.14
N PRO A 185 11.55 13.03 -0.35
CA PRO A 185 10.93 13.05 0.97
C PRO A 185 9.40 13.04 0.85
N ASP A 186 8.69 12.35 1.74
CA ASP A 186 7.22 12.31 1.77
C ASP A 186 6.61 13.72 1.74
N LYS A 187 7.16 14.66 2.54
CA LYS A 187 6.72 16.06 2.53
C LYS A 187 6.81 16.69 1.14
N ALA A 188 7.88 16.42 0.38
CA ALA A 188 8.03 16.96 -0.96
C ALA A 188 7.06 16.29 -1.94
N LEU A 189 6.88 14.97 -1.82
CA LEU A 189 5.89 14.21 -2.59
C LEU A 189 4.48 14.79 -2.41
N PHE A 190 4.02 14.93 -1.17
CA PHE A 190 2.70 15.48 -0.88
C PHE A 190 2.56 16.95 -1.26
N ASN A 191 3.59 17.78 -1.05
CA ASN A 191 3.53 19.18 -1.49
C ASN A 191 3.33 19.32 -3.01
N LYS A 192 3.81 18.35 -3.80
CA LYS A 192 3.62 18.32 -5.25
C LYS A 192 2.27 17.74 -5.63
N GLU A 193 1.97 16.53 -5.14
CA GLU A 193 0.87 15.72 -5.67
C GLU A 193 -0.48 15.97 -4.99
N LEU A 194 -0.49 16.37 -3.72
CA LEU A 194 -1.75 16.60 -3.00
C LEU A 194 -2.59 17.74 -3.63
N PRO A 195 -2.03 18.92 -3.97
CA PRO A 195 -2.82 19.96 -4.64
C PRO A 195 -3.41 19.51 -5.97
N ILE A 196 -2.67 18.76 -6.77
CA ILE A 196 -3.12 18.22 -8.07
C ILE A 196 -4.25 17.22 -7.85
N MET A 197 -4.11 16.33 -6.87
CA MET A 197 -5.13 15.36 -6.53
C MET A 197 -6.41 16.03 -6.02
N LEU A 198 -6.29 17.06 -5.16
CA LEU A 198 -7.43 17.82 -4.66
C LEU A 198 -8.17 18.54 -5.80
N GLU A 199 -7.45 19.09 -6.77
CA GLU A 199 -8.05 19.73 -7.95
C GLU A 199 -8.88 18.73 -8.77
N LYS A 200 -8.39 17.49 -8.95
CA LYS A 200 -9.14 16.40 -9.62
C LYS A 200 -10.37 15.94 -8.83
N LEU A 201 -10.39 16.18 -7.53
CA LEU A 201 -11.42 15.73 -6.60
C LEU A 201 -12.42 16.85 -6.22
N LYS A 202 -12.18 18.10 -6.61
CA LYS A 202 -12.90 19.29 -6.11
C LYS A 202 -14.42 19.28 -6.36
N ASP A 203 -14.85 18.67 -7.47
CA ASP A 203 -16.26 18.64 -7.88
C ASP A 203 -16.96 17.33 -7.48
N LYS A 204 -16.26 16.43 -6.77
CA LYS A 204 -16.82 15.16 -6.29
C LYS A 204 -17.45 15.32 -4.90
N THR A 205 -18.45 14.50 -4.63
CA THR A 205 -19.05 14.37 -3.31
C THR A 205 -18.44 13.19 -2.57
N PHE A 206 -18.11 13.39 -1.29
CA PHE A 206 -17.48 12.37 -0.47
C PHE A 206 -18.41 11.96 0.63
N ASP A 207 -18.81 10.69 0.59
CA ASP A 207 -19.58 10.07 1.66
C ASP A 207 -18.79 8.91 2.27
N MET A 208 -19.18 8.55 3.48
CA MET A 208 -18.73 7.35 4.15
C MET A 208 -19.91 6.40 4.31
N LYS A 209 -19.75 5.18 3.83
CA LYS A 209 -20.72 4.09 3.98
C LYS A 209 -20.04 2.87 4.56
N GLU A 210 -20.76 2.15 5.42
CA GLU A 210 -20.37 0.81 5.82
C GLU A 210 -20.53 -0.13 4.63
N ASP A 211 -19.52 -0.97 4.40
CA ASP A 211 -19.52 -1.99 3.35
C ASP A 211 -18.52 -3.10 3.75
N SER A 212 -18.38 -4.12 2.92
CA SER A 212 -17.42 -5.20 3.08
C SER A 212 -16.86 -5.67 1.75
N ILE A 213 -15.65 -6.24 1.79
CA ILE A 213 -15.03 -6.90 0.64
C ILE A 213 -14.42 -8.23 1.05
N SER A 214 -14.59 -9.25 0.21
CA SER A 214 -14.11 -10.60 0.45
C SER A 214 -13.10 -11.00 -0.61
N TYR A 215 -12.02 -11.64 -0.18
CA TYR A 215 -10.91 -12.07 -1.02
C TYR A 215 -10.67 -13.58 -0.87
N PRO A 216 -11.11 -14.39 -1.84
CA PRO A 216 -10.71 -15.78 -1.93
C PRO A 216 -9.19 -15.89 -2.09
N CYS A 217 -8.59 -16.70 -1.23
CA CYS A 217 -7.16 -17.01 -1.18
C CYS A 217 -7.04 -18.51 -0.94
N LYS A 218 -6.92 -19.29 -2.03
CA LYS A 218 -6.93 -20.77 -1.99
C LYS A 218 -8.12 -21.32 -1.18
N ASN A 219 -7.87 -21.97 -0.05
CA ASN A 219 -8.88 -22.59 0.79
C ASN A 219 -9.44 -21.66 1.87
N LYS A 220 -9.05 -20.38 1.89
CA LYS A 220 -9.55 -19.37 2.83
C LYS A 220 -10.20 -18.22 2.10
N VAL A 221 -11.16 -17.57 2.74
CA VAL A 221 -11.72 -16.28 2.31
C VAL A 221 -11.45 -15.25 3.40
N PHE A 222 -10.77 -14.17 3.04
CA PHE A 222 -10.54 -13.04 3.94
C PHE A 222 -11.59 -11.97 3.67
N THR A 223 -12.42 -11.66 4.66
CA THR A 223 -13.46 -10.65 4.54
C THR A 223 -13.15 -9.48 5.46
N PHE A 224 -12.98 -8.30 4.87
CA PHE A 224 -12.85 -7.05 5.60
C PHE A 224 -14.21 -6.38 5.66
N LYS A 225 -14.68 -6.10 6.86
CA LYS A 225 -16.00 -5.51 7.11
C LYS A 225 -15.86 -4.23 7.90
N ASP A 226 -16.61 -3.23 7.47
CA ASP A 226 -16.86 -2.08 8.30
C ASP A 226 -18.03 -2.40 9.27
N GLU A 227 -17.74 -2.59 10.56
CA GLU A 227 -18.75 -2.94 11.56
C GLU A 227 -18.79 -1.91 12.68
N ASN A 228 -19.86 -1.12 12.73
CA ASN A 228 -20.09 -0.09 13.75
C ASN A 228 -18.92 0.91 13.83
N ASP A 229 -18.13 0.87 14.89
CA ASP A 229 -17.02 1.77 15.17
C ASP A 229 -15.65 1.23 14.73
N LYS A 230 -15.56 0.00 14.20
CA LYS A 230 -14.29 -0.61 13.81
C LYS A 230 -14.34 -1.42 12.51
N PHE A 231 -13.20 -1.55 11.86
CA PHE A 231 -12.99 -2.53 10.80
C PHE A 231 -12.62 -3.89 11.39
N VAL A 232 -13.26 -4.93 10.90
CA VAL A 232 -13.07 -6.32 11.34
C VAL A 232 -12.56 -7.15 10.18
N LEU A 233 -11.63 -8.06 10.47
CA LEU A 233 -11.20 -9.11 9.55
C LEU A 233 -11.80 -10.44 10.00
N GLU A 234 -12.60 -11.05 9.13
CA GLU A 234 -13.08 -12.43 9.26
C GLU A 234 -12.32 -13.33 8.28
N ILE A 235 -12.00 -14.55 8.72
CA ILE A 235 -11.32 -15.55 7.92
C ILE A 235 -12.12 -16.86 8.02
N VAL A 236 -12.67 -17.29 6.88
CA VAL A 236 -13.44 -18.54 6.75
C VAL A 236 -12.69 -19.53 5.89
#